data_AF-A0A7Y4UFL9-F1
#
_entry.id   AF-A0A7Y4UFL9-F1
#
_cell.length_a   1.000
_cell.length_b   1.000
_cell.length_c   1.000
_cell.angle_alpha   90.00
_cell.angle_beta   90.00
_cell.angle_gamma   90.00
#
_symmetry.space_group_name_H-M   'P 1'
#
loop_
_entity.id
_entity.type
_entity.pdbx_description
1 polymer ?
#
loop_
_entity_poly.entity_id
_entity_poly.type
_entity_poly.pdbx_seq_one_letter_code
_entity_poly.pdbx_strand_id
1 'polypeptide(L)'
;PIARKCTVHLLGTGLPSFYVADLGPLSFTLGLSGWTANDWSRAGNFDLMAPRADVDDLTKRRVFDALKRSWCDTPDELSKHLDLDRRVVFGALAAYTQAGRVMFDLNKQVFRARELSREPLPMEQLRFANEREAGATRFIESNAVTLTERRLDTAGHLHLSGRIQLNDKLINLRLTLDRDERLSNADCPCNWHKQNKLYQGPCEHLLALRMQHVR
;
A
#
# COMPACT_ATOMS: atom_id res chain seq x y z
N PRO A 1 34.49 -10.34 3.00
CA PRO A 1 34.26 -9.09 3.78
C PRO A 1 33.72 -9.40 5.18
N ILE A 2 34.30 -8.80 6.23
CA ILE A 2 33.83 -8.96 7.62
C ILE A 2 33.18 -7.64 8.04
N ALA A 3 31.96 -7.68 8.57
CA ALA A 3 31.26 -6.50 9.06
C ALA A 3 31.85 -6.03 10.39
N ARG A 4 32.05 -4.71 10.53
CA ARG A 4 32.52 -4.09 11.77
C ARG A 4 31.40 -3.98 12.80
N LYS A 5 30.19 -3.70 12.32
CA LYS A 5 28.98 -3.52 13.13
C LYS A 5 27.77 -3.95 12.32
N CYS A 6 26.80 -4.57 12.99
CA CYS A 6 25.47 -4.79 12.45
C CYS A 6 24.47 -4.04 13.33
N THR A 7 23.68 -3.14 12.73
CA THR A 7 22.58 -2.44 13.40
C THR A 7 21.26 -3.06 12.96
N VAL A 8 20.42 -3.43 13.92
CA VAL A 8 19.11 -4.02 13.63
C VAL A 8 18.03 -3.00 13.98
N HIS A 9 17.20 -2.64 12.99
CA HIS A 9 16.02 -1.82 13.16
C HIS A 9 14.79 -2.73 13.16
N LEU A 10 14.06 -2.72 14.27
CA LEU A 10 12.84 -3.51 14.45
C LEU A 10 11.65 -2.56 14.51
N LEU A 11 10.58 -2.88 13.79
CA LEU A 11 9.30 -2.19 13.86
C LEU A 11 8.28 -3.05 14.59
N GLY A 12 7.44 -2.43 15.42
CA GLY A 12 6.34 -3.09 16.13
C GLY A 12 6.77 -4.38 16.85
N THR A 13 6.19 -5.51 16.46
CA THR A 13 6.44 -6.84 17.02
C THR A 13 7.72 -7.51 16.51
N GLY A 14 8.57 -6.80 15.77
CA GLY A 14 9.84 -7.31 15.24
C GLY A 14 9.89 -7.49 13.73
N LEU A 15 8.83 -7.12 13.00
CA LEU A 15 8.75 -7.17 11.54
C LEU A 15 8.00 -5.94 10.97
N PRO A 16 8.39 -5.43 9.78
CA PRO A 16 9.58 -5.81 9.03
C PRO A 16 10.85 -5.41 9.80
N SER A 17 11.93 -6.19 9.62
CA SER A 17 13.22 -5.95 10.28
C SER A 17 14.27 -5.56 9.24
N PHE A 18 15.12 -4.61 9.59
CA PHE A 18 16.19 -4.14 8.71
C PHE A 18 17.54 -4.32 9.39
N TYR A 19 18.45 -4.99 8.71
CA TYR A 19 19.81 -5.23 9.18
C TYR A 19 20.76 -4.39 8.34
N VAL A 20 21.43 -3.44 8.97
CA VAL A 20 22.45 -2.59 8.34
C VAL A 20 23.82 -3.08 8.79
N ALA A 21 24.54 -3.74 7.89
CA ALA A 21 25.91 -4.17 8.08
C ALA A 21 26.88 -3.07 7.61
N ASP A 22 27.71 -2.58 8.53
CA ASP A 22 28.82 -1.67 8.27
C ASP A 22 30.05 -2.46 7.83
N LEU A 23 30.45 -2.28 6.57
CA LEU A 23 31.61 -2.91 5.95
C LEU A 23 32.78 -1.92 5.80
N GLY A 24 32.74 -0.75 6.45
CA GLY A 24 33.71 0.34 6.32
C GLY A 24 33.31 1.34 5.22
N PRO A 25 33.95 1.32 4.03
CA PRO A 25 33.57 2.21 2.93
C PRO A 25 32.22 1.84 2.29
N LEU A 26 31.66 0.68 2.63
CA LEU A 26 30.39 0.17 2.11
C LEU A 26 29.44 -0.12 3.27
N SER A 27 28.16 0.06 3.01
CA SER A 27 27.08 -0.38 3.89
C SER A 27 26.14 -1.29 3.10
N PHE A 28 25.75 -2.40 3.72
CA PHE A 28 24.78 -3.33 3.16
C PHE A 28 23.52 -3.35 4.04
N THR A 29 22.37 -3.07 3.44
CA THR A 29 21.08 -3.10 4.13
C THR A 29 20.24 -4.28 3.63
N LEU A 30 19.88 -5.18 4.54
CA LEU A 30 18.97 -6.29 4.30
C LEU A 30 17.63 -5.99 4.97
N GLY A 31 16.57 -5.85 4.16
CA GLY A 31 15.20 -5.77 4.65
C GLY A 31 14.52 -7.13 4.63
N LEU A 32 14.03 -7.58 5.77
CA LEU A 32 13.23 -8.80 5.92
C LEU A 32 11.80 -8.41 6.27
N SER A 33 10.88 -8.58 5.32
CA SER A 33 9.49 -8.17 5.51
C SER A 33 8.69 -9.15 6.39
N GLY A 34 9.14 -10.41 6.50
CA GLY A 34 8.45 -11.47 7.25
C GLY A 34 7.20 -12.00 6.56
N TRP A 35 7.00 -11.66 5.28
CA TRP A 35 5.81 -12.02 4.52
C TRP A 35 6.04 -13.34 3.78
N THR A 36 5.13 -14.30 3.97
CA THR A 36 5.06 -15.48 3.10
C THR A 36 4.31 -15.10 1.82
N ALA A 37 4.50 -15.87 0.74
CA ALA A 37 4.02 -15.57 -0.62
C ALA A 37 2.50 -15.32 -0.76
N ASN A 38 1.70 -15.55 0.30
CA ASN A 38 0.23 -15.53 0.24
C ASN A 38 -0.42 -14.22 0.73
N ASP A 39 0.35 -13.19 1.06
CA ASP A 39 -0.17 -12.00 1.77
C ASP A 39 0.00 -10.67 1.00
N TRP A 40 0.08 -10.72 -0.34
CA TRP A 40 0.20 -9.53 -1.20
C TRP A 40 -0.96 -8.54 -1.03
N SER A 41 -2.16 -9.00 -0.64
CA SER A 41 -3.30 -8.11 -0.34
C SER A 41 -3.09 -7.23 0.90
N ARG A 42 -2.17 -7.61 1.80
CA ARG A 42 -1.74 -6.81 2.96
C ARG A 42 -0.51 -5.96 2.67
N ALA A 43 0.19 -6.15 1.54
CA ALA A 43 1.37 -5.35 1.18
C ALA A 43 1.04 -3.86 1.01
N GLY A 44 -0.23 -3.52 0.72
CA GLY A 44 -0.72 -2.13 0.72
C GLY A 44 -0.93 -1.52 2.12
N ASN A 45 -0.96 -2.29 3.21
CA ASN A 45 -1.27 -1.75 4.55
C ASN A 45 -0.14 -0.93 5.17
N PHE A 46 1.12 -1.17 4.80
CA PHE A 46 2.23 -0.32 5.26
C PHE A 46 2.19 1.06 4.59
N ASP A 47 1.73 1.11 3.34
CA ASP A 47 1.53 2.36 2.62
C ASP A 47 0.29 3.14 3.10
N LEU A 48 -0.74 2.43 3.56
CA LEU A 48 -1.95 3.00 4.16
C LEU A 48 -1.71 3.66 5.53
N MET A 49 -0.58 3.40 6.18
CA MET A 49 -0.18 4.00 7.46
C MET A 49 0.72 5.24 7.29
N ALA A 50 1.24 5.48 6.08
CA ALA A 50 1.99 6.70 5.80
C ALA A 50 1.03 7.89 5.77
N PRO A 51 1.36 9.03 6.41
CA PRO A 51 0.53 10.22 6.32
C PRO A 51 0.40 10.62 4.86
N ARG A 52 -0.78 10.38 4.26
CA ARG A 52 -1.17 10.97 2.98
C ARG A 52 -1.50 12.43 3.27
N ALA A 53 -0.47 13.22 3.55
CA ALA A 53 -0.62 14.66 3.43
C ALA A 53 -0.99 14.90 1.96
N ASP A 54 -2.19 15.44 1.74
CA ASP A 54 -2.61 15.86 0.41
C ASP A 54 -1.81 17.10 0.05
N VAL A 55 -0.60 16.88 -0.46
CA VAL A 55 0.30 17.94 -0.90
C VAL A 55 0.01 18.19 -2.37
N ASP A 56 -0.25 19.44 -2.71
CA ASP A 56 -0.49 19.84 -4.10
C ASP A 56 0.75 19.57 -4.98
N ASP A 57 0.52 19.38 -6.28
CA ASP A 57 1.58 18.99 -7.21
C ASP A 57 2.67 20.06 -7.39
N LEU A 58 2.35 21.34 -7.20
CA LEU A 58 3.33 22.41 -7.29
C LEU A 58 4.29 22.31 -6.11
N THR A 59 3.78 22.13 -4.90
CA THR A 59 4.59 21.96 -3.69
C THR A 59 5.42 20.68 -3.74
N LYS A 60 4.85 19.56 -4.21
CA LYS A 60 5.61 18.32 -4.46
C LYS A 60 6.82 18.59 -5.37
N ARG A 61 6.59 19.23 -6.53
CA ARG A 61 7.67 19.55 -7.48
C ARG A 61 8.75 20.43 -6.85
N ARG A 62 8.37 21.47 -6.09
CA ARG A 62 9.32 22.34 -5.37
C ARG A 62 10.23 21.55 -4.42
N VAL A 63 9.65 20.65 -3.61
CA VAL A 63 10.42 19.79 -2.69
C VAL A 63 11.39 18.90 -3.45
N PHE A 64 10.92 18.28 -4.53
CA PHE A 64 11.73 17.36 -5.31
C PHE A 64 12.86 18.05 -6.07
N ASP A 65 12.62 19.23 -6.64
CA ASP A 65 13.65 20.02 -7.31
C ASP A 65 14.72 20.50 -6.33
N ALA A 66 14.35 20.83 -5.09
CA ALA A 66 15.31 21.14 -4.04
C ALA A 66 16.17 19.92 -3.68
N LEU A 67 15.55 18.75 -3.49
CA LEU A 67 16.27 17.51 -3.23
C LEU A 67 17.20 17.12 -4.39
N LYS A 68 16.83 17.39 -5.65
CA LYS A 68 17.72 17.16 -6.80
C LYS A 68 18.97 18.03 -6.78
N ARG A 69 18.92 19.23 -6.18
CA ARG A 69 20.09 20.12 -6.08
C ARG A 69 21.07 19.62 -5.03
N SER A 70 20.58 19.21 -3.86
CA SER A 70 21.42 18.67 -2.78
C SER A 70 21.77 17.19 -2.95
N TRP A 71 21.07 16.47 -3.84
CA TRP A 71 21.11 15.01 -4.09
C TRP A 71 20.66 14.14 -2.92
N CYS A 72 20.93 14.57 -1.69
CA CYS A 72 20.43 13.95 -0.47
C CYS A 72 20.17 15.00 0.60
N ASP A 73 19.08 14.84 1.33
CA ASP A 73 18.69 15.79 2.37
C ASP A 73 17.79 15.16 3.44
N THR A 74 17.67 15.83 4.58
CA THR A 74 16.68 15.48 5.61
C THR A 74 15.39 16.29 5.41
N PRO A 75 14.23 15.82 5.92
CA PRO A 75 13.02 16.63 5.85
C PRO A 75 13.12 17.93 6.66
N ASP A 76 13.98 18.00 7.70
CA ASP A 76 14.19 19.22 8.51
C ASP A 76 14.93 20.29 7.71
N GLU A 77 16.00 19.91 7.03
CA GLU A 77 16.80 20.83 6.22
C GLU A 77 16.01 21.30 4.98
N LEU A 78 15.28 20.41 4.31
CA LEU A 78 14.37 20.80 3.22
C LEU A 78 13.25 21.73 3.70
N SER A 79 12.70 21.48 4.89
CA SER A 79 11.69 22.36 5.51
C SER A 79 12.22 23.76 5.73
N LYS A 80 13.44 23.90 6.28
CA LYS A 80 14.11 25.20 6.47
C LYS A 80 14.42 25.89 5.14
N HIS A 81 14.96 25.17 4.16
CA HIS A 81 15.35 25.76 2.87
C HIS A 81 14.16 26.23 2.04
N LEU A 82 13.01 25.57 2.17
CA LEU A 82 11.81 25.86 1.38
C LEU A 82 10.77 26.71 2.10
N ASP A 83 10.98 26.97 3.40
CA ASP A 83 10.02 27.59 4.30
C ASP A 83 8.65 26.87 4.25
N LEU A 84 8.69 25.54 4.37
CA LEU A 84 7.53 24.66 4.31
C LEU A 84 7.40 23.88 5.62
N ASP A 85 6.16 23.58 6.02
CA ASP A 85 5.92 22.69 7.16
C ASP A 85 6.56 21.31 6.91
N ARG A 86 7.25 20.78 7.93
CA ARG A 86 7.94 19.49 7.86
C ARG A 86 7.03 18.35 7.42
N ARG A 87 5.76 18.34 7.81
CA ARG A 87 4.78 17.31 7.42
C ARG A 87 4.48 17.36 5.92
N VAL A 88 4.42 18.56 5.35
CA VAL A 88 4.23 18.76 3.91
C VAL A 88 5.45 18.26 3.14
N VAL A 89 6.67 18.60 3.59
CA VAL A 89 7.91 18.09 2.99
C VAL A 89 7.98 16.57 3.07
N PHE A 90 7.70 16.00 4.24
CA PHE A 90 7.72 14.55 4.44
C PHE A 90 6.67 13.84 3.57
N GLY A 91 5.45 14.37 3.47
CA GLY A 91 4.40 13.85 2.61
C GLY A 91 4.78 13.86 1.13
N ALA A 92 5.41 14.94 0.66
CA ALA A 92 5.93 15.01 -0.71
C ALA A 92 7.03 13.98 -0.98
N LEU A 93 7.99 13.82 -0.05
CA LEU A 93 9.06 12.83 -0.16
C LEU A 93 8.51 11.40 -0.16
N ALA A 94 7.54 11.10 0.71
CA ALA A 94 6.87 9.80 0.75
C ALA A 94 6.15 9.49 -0.57
N ALA A 95 5.41 10.45 -1.14
CA ALA A 95 4.76 10.29 -2.44
C ALA A 95 5.76 10.01 -3.57
N TYR A 96 6.92 10.69 -3.58
CA TYR A 96 7.96 10.39 -4.56
C TYR A 96 8.72 9.08 -4.30
N THR A 97 8.74 8.60 -3.06
CA THR A 97 9.25 7.26 -2.76
C THR A 97 8.34 6.18 -3.30
N GLN A 98 7.02 6.32 -3.14
CA GLN A 98 6.05 5.45 -3.80
C GLN A 98 6.20 5.49 -5.33
N ALA A 99 6.47 6.68 -5.88
CA ALA A 99 6.70 6.86 -7.32
C ALA A 99 8.08 6.39 -7.81
N GLY A 100 8.93 5.83 -6.94
CA GLY A 100 10.26 5.35 -7.30
C GLY A 100 11.23 6.45 -7.73
N ARG A 101 11.01 7.71 -7.32
CA ARG A 101 11.85 8.87 -7.67
C ARG A 101 12.73 9.34 -6.51
N VAL A 102 12.38 8.95 -5.30
CA VAL A 102 13.11 9.24 -4.07
C VAL A 102 13.32 7.96 -3.27
N MET A 103 14.50 7.78 -2.69
CA MET A 103 14.81 6.65 -1.82
C MET A 103 15.18 7.15 -0.43
N PHE A 104 14.69 6.49 0.61
CA PHE A 104 15.19 6.71 1.97
C PHE A 104 16.41 5.83 2.24
N ASP A 105 17.53 6.45 2.61
CA ASP A 105 18.76 5.79 3.03
C ASP A 105 18.74 5.57 4.54
N LEU A 106 18.44 4.34 4.96
CA LEU A 106 18.33 3.97 6.36
C LEU A 106 19.65 4.14 7.14
N ASN A 107 20.80 3.94 6.49
CA ASN A 107 22.09 4.06 7.15
C ASN A 107 22.40 5.52 7.49
N LYS A 108 22.10 6.45 6.58
CA LYS A 108 22.38 7.88 6.75
C LYS A 108 21.19 8.70 7.27
N GLN A 109 20.00 8.11 7.34
CA GLN A 109 18.75 8.77 7.76
C GLN A 109 18.40 9.98 6.87
N VAL A 110 18.63 9.87 5.56
CA VAL A 110 18.36 10.93 4.57
C VAL A 110 17.52 10.41 3.42
N PHE A 111 16.76 11.31 2.79
CA PHE A 111 16.15 11.05 1.50
C PHE A 111 17.15 11.36 0.38
N ARG A 112 17.08 10.61 -0.71
CA ARG A 112 17.96 10.75 -1.88
C ARG A 112 17.12 10.87 -3.14
N ALA A 113 17.49 11.80 -4.02
CA ALA A 113 16.96 11.82 -5.38
C ALA A 113 17.53 10.62 -6.15
N ARG A 114 16.67 9.68 -6.54
CA ARG A 114 17.05 8.49 -7.30
C ARG A 114 15.85 8.01 -8.10
N GLU A 115 15.91 8.25 -9.41
CA GLU A 115 14.89 7.75 -10.32
C GLU A 115 15.16 6.27 -10.64
N LEU A 116 14.19 5.40 -10.31
CA LEU A 116 14.27 3.96 -10.53
C LEU A 116 14.18 3.60 -12.01
N SER A 117 13.40 4.37 -12.77
CA SER A 117 13.17 4.21 -14.20
C SER A 117 13.47 5.51 -14.94
N ARG A 118 13.84 5.38 -16.23
CA ARG A 118 14.07 6.53 -17.12
C ARG A 118 12.77 7.25 -17.47
N GLU A 119 11.69 6.50 -17.63
CA GLU A 119 10.35 7.02 -17.86
C GLU A 119 9.56 7.00 -16.53
N PRO A 120 8.70 7.99 -16.26
CA PRO A 120 7.88 7.98 -15.06
C PRO A 120 7.08 6.68 -14.94
N LEU A 121 7.11 6.08 -13.74
CA LEU A 121 6.31 4.89 -13.48
C LEU A 121 4.81 5.23 -13.64
N PRO A 122 4.01 4.36 -14.29
CA PRO A 122 2.59 4.58 -14.45
C PRO A 122 1.88 4.31 -13.11
N MET A 123 1.95 5.28 -12.19
CA MET A 123 1.46 5.11 -10.81
C MET A 123 -0.01 4.72 -10.73
N GLU A 124 -0.83 5.16 -11.69
CA GLU A 124 -2.23 4.75 -11.79
C GLU A 124 -2.38 3.24 -12.09
N GLN A 125 -1.48 2.66 -12.88
CA GLN A 125 -1.46 1.23 -13.19
C GLN A 125 -0.83 0.41 -12.07
N LEU A 126 0.15 0.99 -11.36
CA LEU A 126 0.85 0.35 -10.24
C LEU A 126 0.12 0.48 -8.89
N ARG A 127 -0.91 1.34 -8.81
CA ARG A 127 -1.74 1.51 -7.62
C ARG A 127 -2.43 0.22 -7.19
N PHE A 128 -2.68 -0.69 -8.13
CA PHE A 128 -3.44 -1.91 -7.92
C PHE A 128 -2.60 -3.13 -8.30
N ALA A 129 -2.62 -4.18 -7.50
CA ALA A 129 -1.87 -5.40 -7.78
C ALA A 129 -2.41 -6.17 -8.99
N ASN A 130 -3.66 -5.92 -9.38
CA ASN A 130 -4.29 -6.47 -10.58
C ASN A 130 -5.52 -5.65 -11.02
N GLU A 131 -6.04 -5.95 -12.21
CA GLU A 131 -7.23 -5.30 -12.79
C GLU A 131 -8.50 -5.45 -11.94
N ARG A 132 -8.64 -6.55 -11.19
CA ARG A 132 -9.81 -6.82 -10.33
C ARG A 132 -9.82 -5.93 -9.10
N GLU A 133 -8.66 -5.61 -8.55
CA GLU A 133 -8.51 -4.66 -7.45
C GLU A 133 -8.77 -3.22 -7.93
N ALA A 134 -8.32 -2.89 -9.14
CA ALA A 134 -8.67 -1.63 -9.79
C ALA A 134 -10.18 -1.51 -10.05
N GLY A 135 -10.83 -2.60 -10.48
CA GLY A 135 -12.30 -2.68 -10.61
C GLY A 135 -13.01 -2.51 -9.27
N ALA A 136 -12.55 -3.19 -8.24
CA ALA A 136 -13.11 -3.10 -6.89
C ALA A 136 -13.07 -1.66 -6.34
N THR A 137 -11.94 -0.98 -6.54
CA THR A 137 -11.76 0.40 -6.08
C THR A 137 -12.67 1.37 -6.82
N ARG A 138 -12.89 1.19 -8.13
CA ARG A 138 -13.86 1.99 -8.91
C ARG A 138 -15.28 1.89 -8.36
N PHE A 139 -15.71 0.72 -7.87
CA PHE A 139 -17.03 0.58 -7.24
C PHE A 139 -17.13 1.34 -5.91
N ILE A 140 -16.04 1.42 -5.15
CA ILE A 140 -16.01 2.16 -3.88
C ILE A 140 -15.98 3.66 -4.11
N GLU A 141 -15.14 4.12 -5.05
CA GLU A 141 -15.02 5.55 -5.39
C GLU A 141 -16.33 6.11 -5.96
N SER A 142 -17.11 5.28 -6.67
CA SER A 142 -18.44 5.65 -7.18
C SER A 142 -19.59 5.46 -6.18
N ASN A 143 -19.32 5.10 -4.92
CA ASN A 143 -20.33 4.75 -3.90
C ASN A 143 -21.35 3.70 -4.38
N ALA A 144 -20.94 2.79 -5.26
CA ALA A 144 -21.79 1.77 -5.83
C ALA A 144 -21.95 0.54 -4.92
N VAL A 145 -21.19 0.45 -3.82
CA VAL A 145 -21.21 -0.69 -2.89
C VAL A 145 -22.05 -0.37 -1.66
N THR A 146 -23.01 -1.23 -1.33
CA THR A 146 -23.80 -1.15 -0.11
C THR A 146 -23.65 -2.44 0.70
N LEU A 147 -23.14 -2.33 1.92
CA LEU A 147 -23.14 -3.45 2.87
C LEU A 147 -24.54 -3.57 3.48
N THR A 148 -25.18 -4.73 3.31
CA THR A 148 -26.54 -4.95 3.82
C THR A 148 -26.57 -5.75 5.11
N GLU A 149 -25.59 -6.62 5.33
CA GLU A 149 -25.54 -7.47 6.52
C GLU A 149 -24.11 -7.73 6.94
N ARG A 150 -23.90 -7.73 8.26
CA ARG A 150 -22.67 -8.16 8.91
C ARG A 150 -23.06 -9.03 10.10
N ARG A 151 -22.67 -10.30 10.08
CA ARG A 151 -23.03 -11.26 11.12
C ARG A 151 -21.84 -12.14 11.49
N LEU A 152 -21.46 -12.14 12.76
CA LEU A 152 -20.48 -13.07 13.31
C LEU A 152 -21.21 -14.33 13.78
N ASP A 153 -20.74 -15.52 13.41
CA ASP A 153 -21.28 -16.78 13.92
C ASP A 153 -20.59 -17.24 15.22
N THR A 154 -21.17 -18.25 15.88
CA THR A 154 -20.63 -18.84 17.12
C THR A 154 -19.30 -19.56 16.90
N ALA A 155 -18.96 -19.90 15.66
CA ALA A 155 -17.68 -20.47 15.28
C ALA A 155 -16.63 -19.39 15.00
N GLY A 156 -16.95 -18.10 15.05
CA GLY A 156 -16.04 -16.99 14.81
C GLY A 156 -15.83 -16.64 13.33
N HIS A 157 -16.68 -17.14 12.42
CA HIS A 157 -16.68 -16.70 11.03
C HIS A 157 -17.55 -15.45 10.85
N LEU A 158 -17.08 -14.54 10.01
CA LEU A 158 -17.77 -13.30 9.68
C LEU A 158 -18.49 -13.43 8.34
N HIS A 159 -19.80 -13.38 8.37
CA HIS A 159 -20.67 -13.40 7.19
C HIS A 159 -21.00 -11.96 6.78
N LEU A 160 -20.71 -11.60 5.54
CA LEU A 160 -21.03 -10.32 4.94
C LEU A 160 -21.99 -10.53 3.77
N SER A 161 -23.07 -9.78 3.74
CA SER A 161 -23.96 -9.68 2.57
C SER A 161 -23.95 -8.24 2.09
N GLY A 162 -23.94 -8.05 0.78
CA GLY A 162 -24.00 -6.71 0.20
C GLY A 162 -24.53 -6.66 -1.21
N ARG A 163 -24.65 -5.44 -1.70
CA ARG A 163 -25.15 -5.09 -3.03
C ARG A 163 -24.14 -4.22 -3.73
N ILE A 164 -23.96 -4.46 -5.02
CA ILE A 164 -23.17 -3.60 -5.90
C ILE A 164 -24.05 -3.14 -7.05
N GLN A 165 -24.09 -1.83 -7.25
CA GLN A 165 -24.72 -1.20 -8.41
C GLN A 165 -23.74 -1.28 -9.59
N LEU A 166 -24.12 -2.02 -10.63
CA LEU A 166 -23.38 -2.08 -11.89
C LEU A 166 -24.30 -1.59 -13.01
N ASN A 167 -24.07 -0.36 -13.47
CA ASN A 167 -24.97 0.34 -14.40
C ASN A 167 -26.40 0.36 -13.81
N ASP A 168 -27.40 -0.17 -14.53
CA ASP A 168 -28.80 -0.28 -14.07
C ASP A 168 -29.11 -1.58 -13.32
N LYS A 169 -28.11 -2.41 -13.01
CA LYS A 169 -28.30 -3.72 -12.37
C LYS A 169 -27.76 -3.75 -10.95
N LEU A 170 -28.57 -4.26 -10.04
CA LEU A 170 -28.17 -4.57 -8.67
C LEU A 170 -27.67 -6.00 -8.57
N ILE A 171 -26.40 -6.16 -8.20
CA ILE A 171 -25.78 -7.44 -7.94
C ILE A 171 -25.79 -7.69 -6.44
N ASN A 172 -26.52 -8.72 -6.00
CA ASN A 172 -26.42 -9.21 -4.62
C ASN A 172 -25.26 -10.21 -4.52
N LEU A 173 -24.43 -10.09 -3.50
CA LEU A 173 -23.33 -11.00 -3.23
C LEU A 173 -23.16 -11.23 -1.73
N ARG A 174 -22.54 -12.34 -1.39
CA ARG A 174 -22.22 -12.70 0.00
C ARG A 174 -20.81 -13.28 0.07
N LEU A 175 -20.15 -13.07 1.20
CA LEU A 175 -18.87 -13.68 1.49
C LEU A 175 -18.75 -14.02 2.98
N THR A 176 -17.95 -15.03 3.27
CA THR A 176 -17.64 -15.46 4.63
C THR A 176 -16.13 -15.36 4.80
N LEU A 177 -15.72 -14.70 5.89
CA LEU A 177 -14.35 -14.66 6.36
C LEU A 177 -14.19 -15.62 7.54
N ASP A 178 -13.10 -16.38 7.58
CA ASP A 178 -12.75 -17.17 8.75
C ASP A 178 -12.15 -16.30 9.87
N ARG A 179 -11.71 -16.96 10.96
CA ARG A 179 -11.10 -16.27 12.12
C ARG A 179 -9.79 -15.54 11.78
N ASP A 180 -9.13 -15.94 10.70
CA ASP A 180 -7.89 -15.34 10.20
C ASP A 180 -8.18 -14.29 9.11
N GLU A 181 -9.43 -13.86 8.96
CA GLU A 181 -9.91 -12.93 7.93
C GLU A 181 -9.67 -13.42 6.48
N ARG A 182 -9.53 -14.73 6.29
CA ARG A 182 -9.40 -15.33 4.95
C ARG A 182 -10.76 -15.61 4.38
N LEU A 183 -10.89 -15.45 3.06
CA LEU A 183 -12.14 -15.72 2.35
C LEU A 183 -12.37 -17.24 2.32
N SER A 184 -13.29 -17.74 3.13
CA SER A 184 -13.59 -19.18 3.23
C SER A 184 -14.73 -19.59 2.31
N ASN A 185 -15.71 -18.71 2.11
CA ASN A 185 -16.81 -18.93 1.18
C ASN A 185 -17.26 -17.63 0.54
N ALA A 186 -17.80 -17.71 -0.67
CA ALA A 186 -18.36 -16.55 -1.36
C ALA A 186 -19.37 -16.96 -2.44
N ASP A 187 -20.38 -16.13 -2.61
CA ASP A 187 -21.33 -16.23 -3.69
C ASP A 187 -21.49 -14.88 -4.40
N CYS A 188 -21.25 -14.89 -5.71
CA CYS A 188 -21.38 -13.73 -6.57
C CYS A 188 -21.93 -14.21 -7.93
N PRO A 189 -22.98 -13.58 -8.47
CA PRO A 189 -23.60 -14.01 -9.73
C PRO A 189 -22.80 -13.60 -10.98
N CYS A 190 -21.64 -12.95 -10.85
CA CYS A 190 -20.82 -12.54 -11.99
C CYS A 190 -20.19 -13.74 -12.72
N ASN A 191 -19.90 -13.56 -14.01
CA ASN A 191 -19.35 -14.62 -14.85
C ASN A 191 -18.01 -15.16 -14.32
N TRP A 192 -17.14 -14.27 -13.83
CA TRP A 192 -15.85 -14.65 -13.25
C TRP A 192 -16.00 -15.64 -12.09
N HIS A 193 -16.88 -15.33 -11.12
CA HIS A 193 -17.10 -16.19 -9.96
C HIS A 193 -17.83 -17.49 -10.33
N LYS A 194 -18.75 -17.43 -11.31
CA LYS A 194 -19.41 -18.63 -11.83
C LYS A 194 -18.42 -19.63 -12.45
N GLN A 195 -17.43 -19.12 -13.19
CA GLN A 195 -16.43 -19.94 -13.88
C GLN A 195 -15.31 -20.40 -12.95
N ASN A 196 -14.77 -19.51 -12.13
CA ASN A 196 -13.53 -19.76 -11.38
C ASN A 196 -13.75 -19.99 -9.89
N LYS A 197 -14.95 -19.70 -9.36
CA LYS A 197 -15.22 -19.66 -7.91
C LYS A 197 -14.12 -18.86 -7.21
N LEU A 198 -13.54 -19.43 -6.15
CA LEU A 198 -12.41 -18.84 -5.42
C LEU A 198 -11.05 -19.45 -5.83
N TYR A 199 -11.02 -20.39 -6.77
CA TYR A 199 -9.78 -21.09 -7.16
C TYR A 199 -8.76 -20.15 -7.83
N GLN A 200 -9.23 -19.14 -8.55
CA GLN A 200 -8.39 -18.09 -9.16
C GLN A 200 -8.46 -16.77 -8.36
N GLY A 201 -8.89 -16.83 -7.10
CA GLY A 201 -9.13 -15.68 -6.24
C GLY A 201 -10.48 -14.98 -6.48
N PRO A 202 -10.85 -14.04 -5.59
CA PRO A 202 -12.14 -13.35 -5.65
C PRO A 202 -12.29 -12.49 -6.90
N CYS A 203 -13.53 -12.24 -7.31
CA CYS A 203 -13.84 -11.24 -8.32
C CYS A 203 -13.78 -9.82 -7.71
N GLU A 204 -13.75 -8.80 -8.58
CA GLU A 204 -13.80 -7.39 -8.20
C GLU A 204 -14.96 -7.02 -7.27
N HIS A 205 -16.13 -7.65 -7.44
CA HIS A 205 -17.30 -7.42 -6.58
C HIS A 205 -17.08 -7.86 -5.13
N LEU A 206 -16.51 -9.07 -4.95
CA LEU A 206 -16.23 -9.61 -3.62
C LEU A 206 -15.13 -8.80 -2.93
N LEU A 207 -14.11 -8.36 -3.70
CA LEU A 207 -13.08 -7.46 -3.22
C LEU A 207 -13.66 -6.12 -2.77
N ALA A 208 -14.54 -5.52 -3.57
CA ALA A 208 -15.18 -4.25 -3.25
C ALA A 208 -16.03 -4.33 -1.97
N LEU A 209 -16.81 -5.40 -1.79
CA LEU A 209 -17.58 -5.60 -0.56
C LEU A 209 -16.69 -5.75 0.68
N ARG A 210 -15.58 -6.48 0.54
CA ARG A 210 -14.60 -6.63 1.63
C ARG A 210 -13.95 -5.30 1.98
N MET A 211 -13.50 -4.54 0.99
CA MET A 211 -12.89 -3.23 1.20
C MET A 211 -13.88 -2.24 1.83
N GLN A 212 -15.15 -2.25 1.40
CA GLN A 212 -16.21 -1.41 1.98
C GLN A 212 -16.50 -1.76 3.45
N HIS A 213 -16.28 -3.01 3.86
CA HIS A 213 -16.44 -3.42 5.25
C HIS A 213 -15.30 -2.89 6.16
N VAL A 214 -14.08 -2.78 5.63
CA VAL A 214 -12.90 -2.30 6.38
C VAL A 214 -12.91 -0.78 6.55
N ARG A 215 -13.61 -0.08 5.66
CA ARG A 215 -13.77 1.38 5.66
C ARG A 215 -14.70 1.86 6.78
#